data_AF-A0A521W5T8-F1
#
_entry.id   AF-A0A521W5T8-F1
#
_cell.length_a   1.000
_cell.length_b   1.000
_cell.length_c   1.000
_cell.angle_alpha   90.00
_cell.angle_beta   90.00
_cell.angle_gamma   90.00
#
_symmetry.space_group_name_H-M   'P 1'
#
loop_
_entity.id
_entity.type
_entity.pdbx_description
1 polymer ?
#
loop_
_entity_poly.entity_id
_entity_poly.type
_entity_poly.pdbx_seq_one_letter_code
_entity_poly.pdbx_strand_id
1 'polypeptide(L)' 'MNPTAGKVPAVGARPIPALAGIGLRAFHHDEFLQHRPAIPWVEVHSENFFADGGRQLEVIDAVRRDYGLSLHGVGLSL' A
#
# COMPACT_ATOMS: atom_id res chain seq x y z
N MET A 1 -9.38 -35.71 14.64
CA MET A 1 -9.49 -34.32 15.13
C MET A 1 -8.56 -33.49 14.27
N ASN A 2 -9.08 -32.82 13.23
CA ASN A 2 -8.27 -32.06 12.27
C ASN A 2 -8.44 -30.57 12.59
N PRO A 3 -7.38 -29.78 12.82
CA PRO A 3 -7.53 -28.37 13.09
C PRO A 3 -7.94 -27.67 11.80
N THR A 4 -9.04 -26.92 11.86
CA THR A 4 -9.50 -26.00 10.83
C THR A 4 -8.41 -24.95 10.61
N ALA A 5 -7.62 -25.12 9.55
CA ALA A 5 -6.79 -24.05 9.02
C ALA A 5 -7.73 -22.95 8.54
N GLY A 6 -7.91 -21.92 9.38
CA GLY A 6 -8.60 -20.70 9.00
C GLY A 6 -7.91 -20.14 7.77
N LYS A 7 -8.60 -20.18 6.63
CA LYS A 7 -8.16 -19.54 5.39
C LYS A 7 -8.04 -18.06 5.69
N VAL A 8 -6.82 -17.58 5.93
CA VAL A 8 -6.53 -16.15 5.91
C VAL A 8 -7.07 -15.65 4.57
N PRO A 9 -8.00 -14.68 4.53
CA PRO A 9 -8.48 -14.18 3.26
C PRO A 9 -7.26 -13.67 2.50
N ALA A 10 -6.99 -14.25 1.33
CA ALA A 10 -6.01 -13.70 0.42
C ALA A 10 -6.54 -12.32 0.02
N VAL A 11 -6.05 -11.27 0.69
CA VAL A 11 -6.22 -9.89 0.23
C VAL A 11 -5.41 -9.82 -1.07
N GLY A 12 -6.06 -10.17 -2.17
CA GLY A 12 -5.45 -10.11 -3.50
C GLY A 12 -5.06 -8.67 -3.79
N ALA A 13 -3.85 -8.47 -4.33
CA ALA A 13 -3.41 -7.16 -4.79
C ALA A 13 -4.42 -6.62 -5.81
N ARG A 14 -4.83 -5.35 -5.66
CA ARG A 14 -5.69 -4.68 -6.62
C ARG A 14 -4.90 -4.39 -7.90
N PRO A 15 -5.47 -4.65 -9.10
CA PRO A 15 -4.77 -4.41 -10.35
C PRO A 15 -4.49 -2.91 -10.55
N ILE A 16 -3.36 -2.59 -11.19
CA ILE A 16 -2.98 -1.23 -11.55
C ILE A 16 -3.57 -0.91 -12.93
N PRO A 17 -4.50 0.06 -13.06
CA PRO A 17 -5.07 0.43 -14.35
C PRO A 17 -4.08 1.23 -15.19
N ALA A 18 -4.27 1.24 -16.52
CA ALA A 18 -3.52 2.06 -17.47
C ALA A 18 -3.95 3.55 -17.40
N LEU A 19 -3.82 4.15 -16.23
CA LEU A 19 -4.13 5.55 -15.92
C LEU A 19 -2.94 6.17 -15.17
N ALA A 20 -2.89 7.49 -15.08
CA ALA A 20 -1.88 8.17 -14.26
C ALA A 20 -2.10 7.86 -12.77
N GLY A 21 -1.01 7.50 -12.08
CA GLY A 21 -0.97 7.34 -10.62
C GLY A 21 -0.18 8.44 -9.94
N ILE A 22 -0.06 8.33 -8.62
CA ILE A 22 0.66 9.30 -7.76
C ILE A 22 1.65 8.57 -6.85
N GLY A 23 2.83 9.17 -6.69
CA GLY A 23 3.77 8.79 -5.64
C GLY A 23 3.28 9.26 -4.26
N LEU A 24 3.10 8.32 -3.32
CA LEU A 24 2.77 8.63 -1.95
C LEU A 24 3.96 9.27 -1.24
N ARG A 25 3.69 10.33 -0.48
CA ARG A 25 4.65 11.07 0.33
C ARG A 25 3.98 11.42 1.66
N ALA A 26 4.78 11.77 2.68
CA ALA A 26 4.27 12.06 4.03
C ALA A 26 3.13 13.09 4.05
N PHE A 27 3.21 14.12 3.22
CA PHE A 27 2.18 15.16 3.07
C PHE A 27 0.80 14.59 2.65
N HIS A 28 0.76 13.46 1.94
CA HIS A 28 -0.47 12.84 1.47
C HIS A 28 -1.14 11.93 2.51
N HIS A 29 -0.44 11.56 3.61
CA HIS A 29 -0.90 10.49 4.50
C HIS A 29 -2.29 10.74 5.09
N ASP A 30 -2.54 11.95 5.60
CA ASP A 30 -3.84 12.30 6.19
C ASP A 30 -4.97 12.26 5.16
N GLU A 31 -4.72 12.71 3.94
CA GLU A 31 -5.69 12.66 2.86
C GLU A 31 -6.11 11.22 2.53
N PHE A 32 -5.15 10.30 2.45
CA PHE A 32 -5.43 8.89 2.20
C PHE A 32 -6.14 8.20 3.37
N LEU A 33 -5.80 8.56 4.61
CA LEU A 33 -6.41 7.98 5.81
C LEU A 33 -7.84 8.49 6.04
N GLN A 34 -8.10 9.77 5.78
CA GLN A 34 -9.34 10.43 6.16
C GLN A 34 -10.34 10.51 5.00
N HIS A 35 -9.86 10.79 3.79
CA HIS A 35 -10.74 11.19 2.67
C HIS A 35 -10.78 10.18 1.54
N ARG A 36 -9.78 9.28 1.43
CA ARG A 36 -9.68 8.28 0.36
C ARG A 36 -9.89 8.92 -1.03
N PRO A 37 -8.94 9.76 -1.48
CA PRO A 37 -9.10 10.54 -2.71
C PRO A 37 -9.31 9.65 -3.93
N ALA A 38 -10.06 10.15 -4.92
CA ALA A 38 -10.39 9.41 -6.15
C ALA A 38 -9.18 9.30 -7.11
N ILE A 39 -8.21 8.47 -6.72
CA ILE A 39 -6.96 8.23 -7.42
C ILE A 39 -6.95 6.81 -8.01
N PRO A 40 -6.45 6.60 -9.24
CA PRO A 40 -6.46 5.28 -9.87
C PRO A 40 -5.55 4.24 -9.19
N TRP A 41 -4.34 4.63 -8.80
CA TRP A 41 -3.36 3.78 -8.11
C TRP A 41 -2.24 4.62 -7.50
N VAL A 42 -1.48 4.01 -6.59
CA VAL A 42 -0.45 4.66 -5.78
C VAL A 42 0.89 3.96 -5.95
N GLU A 43 1.97 4.74 -6.02
CA GLU A 43 3.35 4.24 -5.94
C GLU A 43 3.99 4.60 -4.61
N VAL A 44 4.79 3.69 -4.06
CA VAL A 44 5.57 3.94 -2.84
C VAL A 44 7.01 3.47 -3.01
N HIS A 45 7.92 4.04 -2.22
CA HIS A 45 9.26 3.46 -2.06
C HIS A 45 9.24 2.46 -0.92
N SER A 46 9.64 1.22 -1.18
CA SER A 46 9.61 0.13 -0.19
C SER A 46 10.41 0.45 1.07
N GLU A 47 11.52 1.14 0.91
CA GLU A 47 12.48 1.50 1.95
C GLU A 47 11.87 2.40 3.04
N ASN A 48 10.80 3.14 2.72
CA ASN A 48 10.08 3.97 3.68
C ASN A 48 9.28 3.14 4.73
N PHE A 49 9.17 1.82 4.55
CA PHE A 49 8.36 0.93 5.38
C PHE A 49 9.17 -0.20 6.02
N PHE A 50 10.50 -0.10 6.05
CA PHE A 50 11.37 -1.11 6.67
C PHE A 50 11.45 -1.00 8.20
N ALA A 51 11.01 0.12 8.77
CA ALA A 51 10.92 0.28 10.21
C ALA A 51 9.77 -0.54 10.78
N ASP A 52 9.98 -1.11 11.98
CA ASP A 52 8.92 -1.81 12.70
C ASP A 52 7.86 -0.80 13.19
N GLY A 53 6.64 -0.96 12.72
CA GLY A 53 5.50 -0.19 13.21
C GLY A 53 5.44 1.26 12.72
N GLY A 54 4.59 2.02 13.38
CA GLY A 54 4.40 3.45 13.14
C GLY A 54 3.37 3.78 12.07
N ARG A 55 3.15 5.09 11.94
CA ARG A 55 2.14 5.69 11.06
C ARG A 55 2.28 5.26 9.61
N GLN A 56 3.49 4.98 9.15
CA GLN A 56 3.78 4.53 7.79
C GLN A 56 3.11 3.18 7.51
N LEU A 57 3.13 2.24 8.47
CA LEU A 57 2.46 0.95 8.31
C LEU A 57 0.93 1.10 8.31
N GLU A 58 0.38 1.98 9.15
CA GLU A 58 -1.06 2.28 9.14
C GLU A 58 -1.50 2.85 7.78
N VAL A 59 -0.70 3.76 7.22
CA VAL A 59 -0.96 4.37 5.91
C VAL A 59 -0.88 3.34 4.80
N ILE A 60 0.17 2.51 4.75
CA ILE A 60 0.31 1.53 3.66
C ILE A 60 -0.76 0.43 3.73
N ASP A 61 -1.19 0.04 4.94
CA ASP A 61 -2.31 -0.89 5.11
C ASP A 61 -3.62 -0.28 4.61
N ALA A 62 -3.87 1.01 4.88
CA ALA A 62 -5.03 1.70 4.34
C ALA A 62 -4.97 1.81 2.81
N VAL A 63 -3.81 2.19 2.26
CA VAL A 63 -3.61 2.36 0.82
C VAL A 63 -3.74 1.04 0.08
N ARG A 64 -3.04 -0.03 0.49
CA ARG A 64 -3.11 -1.33 -0.19
C ARG A 64 -4.50 -1.95 -0.13
N ARG A 65 -5.28 -1.63 0.91
CA ARG A 65 -6.65 -2.08 1.03
C ARG A 65 -7.50 -1.45 -0.06
N ASP A 66 -7.33 -0.17 -0.36
CA ASP A 66 -8.26 0.61 -1.17
C ASP A 66 -7.80 0.80 -2.63
N TYR A 67 -6.49 0.77 -2.92
CA TYR A 67 -5.90 1.11 -4.22
C TYR A 67 -5.00 -0.01 -4.79
N GLY A 68 -4.81 -0.01 -6.11
CA GLY A 68 -3.64 -0.68 -6.71
C GLY A 68 -2.36 -0.03 -6.20
N LEU A 69 -1.37 -0.84 -5.83
CA LEU A 69 -0.13 -0.38 -5.18
C LEU A 69 1.09 -0.89 -5.95
N SER A 70 1.94 0.04 -6.41
CA SER A 70 3.26 -0.24 -6.98
C SER A 70 4.35 -0.01 -5.92
N LEU A 71 5.32 -0.91 -5.86
CA LEU A 71 6.51 -0.80 -5.02
C LEU A 71 7.72 -0.48 -5.89
N HIS A 72 8.36 0.67 -5.66
CA HIS A 72 9.54 1.13 -6.39
C HIS A 72 10.76 1.16 -5.47
N GLY A 73 11.75 0.31 -5.72
CA GLY A 73 13.02 0.32 -4.98
C GLY A 73 13.98 1.36 -5.55
N VAL A 74 14.55 2.21 -4.70
CA VAL A 74 15.51 3.26 -5.09
C VAL A 74 16.93 2.98 -4.59
N GLY A 75 17.10 2.08 -3.62
CA GLY A 75 18.39 1.78 -2.99
C GLY A 75 19.19 0.63 -3.62
N LEU A 76 18.65 -0.04 -4.65
CA LEU A 76 19.23 -1.30 -5.14
C LEU A 76 20.27 -1.17 -6.27
N SER A 77 20.52 0.04 -6.79
CA SER A 77 21.45 0.26 -7.90
C SER A 77 21.29 -0.77 -9.05
N LEU A 78 20.04 -1.00 -9.47
CA LEU A 78 19.65 -1.93 -10.53
C LEU A 78 19.97 -1.39 -11.93
#